data_AF-A0A6P1ZZT4-F1
#
_entry.id   AF-A0A6P1ZZT4-F1
#
_cell.length_a   1.000
_cell.length_b   1.000
_cell.length_c   1.000
_cell.angle_alpha   90.00
_cell.angle_beta   90.00
_cell.angle_gamma   90.00
#
_symmetry.space_group_name_H-M   'P 1'
#
loop_
_entity.id
_entity.type
_entity.pdbx_description
1 polymer ?
#
loop_
_entity_poly.entity_id
_entity_poly.type
_entity_poly.pdbx_seq_one_letter_code
_entity_poly.pdbx_strand_id
1 'polypeptide(L)'
;MTETATLIPLITFIPIFTAISDCLRHCAPRNRNWLRFKELELEFADNYGVETWADVFNFRVMPALEPEAKRWLLIQKSSSGIKSVKILE
;
A
#
# COMPACT_ATOMS: atom_id res chain seq x y z
N MET A 1 -7.67 -13.91 -8.31
CA MET A 1 -7.01 -14.66 -7.23
C MET A 1 -6.19 -15.78 -7.82
N THR A 2 -4.90 -15.54 -7.96
CA THR A 2 -3.92 -16.60 -8.22
C THR A 2 -3.76 -17.49 -6.99
N GLU A 3 -3.54 -18.79 -7.20
CA GLU A 3 -3.33 -19.76 -6.11
C GLU A 3 -2.14 -19.38 -5.22
N THR A 4 -1.13 -18.72 -5.79
CA THR A 4 0.04 -18.17 -5.08
C THR A 4 -0.38 -17.15 -4.02
N ALA A 5 -1.34 -16.26 -4.32
CA ALA A 5 -1.80 -15.22 -3.39
C ALA A 5 -2.49 -15.81 -2.15
N THR A 6 -3.14 -16.95 -2.29
CA THR A 6 -3.80 -17.67 -1.19
C THR A 6 -2.84 -18.45 -0.31
N LEU A 7 -1.65 -18.80 -0.80
CA LEU A 7 -0.64 -19.59 -0.10
C LEU A 7 0.36 -18.73 0.68
N ILE A 8 0.40 -17.42 0.45
CA ILE A 8 1.33 -16.53 1.15
C ILE A 8 0.89 -16.38 2.61
N PRO A 9 1.76 -16.73 3.58
CA PRO A 9 1.38 -16.74 4.97
C PRO A 9 1.15 -15.31 5.49
N LEU A 10 0.18 -15.17 6.40
CA LEU A 10 -0.23 -13.86 6.93
C LEU A 10 0.90 -13.08 7.59
N ILE A 11 1.92 -13.78 8.12
CA ILE A 11 3.12 -13.18 8.70
C ILE A 11 3.85 -12.24 7.73
N THR A 12 3.81 -12.56 6.43
CA THR A 12 4.42 -11.76 5.35
C THR A 12 3.76 -10.39 5.23
N PHE A 13 2.50 -10.25 5.64
CA PHE A 13 1.75 -9.00 5.57
C PHE A 13 1.83 -8.17 6.86
N ILE A 14 2.31 -8.73 7.97
CA ILE A 14 2.49 -8.00 9.23
C ILE A 14 3.26 -6.68 9.03
N PRO A 15 4.43 -6.64 8.35
CA PRO A 15 5.14 -5.38 8.14
C PRO A 15 4.33 -4.36 7.31
N ILE A 16 3.50 -4.83 6.37
CA ILE A 16 2.64 -3.98 5.54
C ILE A 16 1.51 -3.39 6.38
N PHE A 17 0.84 -4.23 7.19
CA PHE A 17 -0.19 -3.76 8.13
C PHE A 17 0.38 -2.81 9.18
N THR A 18 1.55 -3.12 9.75
CA THR A 18 2.24 -2.22 10.69
C THR A 18 2.58 -0.88 10.03
N ALA A 19 3.07 -0.87 8.79
CA ALA A 19 3.37 0.37 8.08
C ALA A 19 2.11 1.22 7.84
N ILE A 20 0.98 0.60 7.53
CA ILE A 20 -0.30 1.31 7.32
C ILE A 20 -0.88 1.80 8.65
N SER A 21 -0.90 0.96 9.69
CA SER A 21 -1.42 1.30 11.02
C SER A 21 -0.57 2.36 11.73
N ASP A 22 0.76 2.29 11.63
CA ASP A 22 1.66 3.31 12.19
C ASP A 22 1.44 4.68 11.50
N CYS A 23 1.16 4.66 10.21
CA CYS A 23 0.87 5.87 9.46
C CYS A 23 -0.47 6.52 9.79
N LEU A 24 -1.44 5.73 10.28
CA LEU A 24 -2.72 6.24 10.78
C LEU A 24 -2.52 7.10 12.05
N ARG A 25 -1.65 6.64 12.95
CA ARG A 25 -1.41 7.27 14.25
C ARG A 25 -0.60 8.57 14.14
N HIS A 26 0.20 8.70 13.09
CA HIS A 26 0.94 9.91 12.76
C HIS A 26 0.49 10.43 11.39
N CYS A 27 -0.69 11.04 11.34
CA CYS A 27 -1.28 11.74 10.19
C CYS A 27 -0.48 12.99 9.73
N ALA A 28 0.84 12.89 9.63
CA ALA A 28 1.67 13.86 8.94
C ALA A 28 1.76 13.45 7.45
N PRO A 29 1.35 14.30 6.50
CA PRO A 29 1.32 13.98 5.07
C PRO A 29 2.72 13.82 4.43
N ARG A 30 3.80 13.73 5.21
CA ARG A 30 5.18 13.64 4.72
C ARG A 30 5.84 12.28 4.98
N ASN A 31 5.78 11.49 3.91
CA ASN A 31 6.88 10.76 3.29
C ASN A 31 7.45 9.51 3.95
N ARG A 32 7.72 9.44 5.25
CA ARG A 32 8.56 8.33 5.75
C ARG A 32 7.85 6.97 5.73
N ASN A 33 6.61 6.93 6.19
CA ASN A 33 5.83 5.70 6.26
C ASN A 33 5.22 5.32 4.90
N TRP A 34 4.92 6.30 4.05
CA TRP A 34 4.53 6.06 2.65
C TRP A 34 5.68 5.46 1.84
N LEU A 35 6.91 5.97 2.01
CA LEU A 35 8.09 5.41 1.36
C LEU A 35 8.32 3.98 1.82
N ARG A 36 8.18 3.71 3.13
CA ARG A 36 8.30 2.35 3.67
C ARG A 36 7.26 1.40 3.12
N PHE A 37 6.02 1.84 2.96
CA PHE A 37 4.97 1.07 2.30
C PHE A 37 5.33 0.76 0.83
N LYS A 38 5.88 1.74 0.10
CA LYS A 38 6.31 1.57 -1.30
C LYS A 38 7.49 0.61 -1.43
N GLU A 39 8.44 0.63 -0.50
CA GLU A 39 9.55 -0.33 -0.46
C GLU A 39 9.04 -1.76 -0.23
N LEU A 40 8.11 -1.94 0.71
CA LEU A 40 7.49 -3.25 0.97
C LEU A 40 6.64 -3.74 -0.21
N GLU A 41 5.92 -2.84 -0.88
CA GLU A 41 5.19 -3.15 -2.12
C GLU A 41 6.14 -3.62 -3.22
N LEU A 42 7.25 -2.91 -3.43
CA LEU A 42 8.26 -3.26 -4.43
C LEU A 42 8.96 -4.59 -4.11
N GLU A 43 9.39 -4.78 -2.86
CA GLU A 43 10.01 -6.03 -2.41
C GLU A 43 9.07 -7.22 -2.59
N PHE A 44 7.78 -7.06 -2.26
CA PHE A 44 6.80 -8.10 -2.45
C PHE A 44 6.53 -8.39 -3.94
N ALA A 45 6.41 -7.35 -4.76
CA ALA A 45 6.20 -7.48 -6.19
C ALA A 45 7.42 -8.12 -6.90
N ASP A 46 8.64 -7.86 -6.43
CA ASP A 46 9.87 -8.48 -6.92
C ASP A 46 9.91 -9.98 -6.59
N ASN A 47 9.52 -10.35 -5.36
CA ASN A 47 9.54 -11.75 -4.91
C ASN A 47 8.38 -12.60 -5.49
N TYR A 48 7.18 -12.03 -5.61
CA TYR A 48 5.96 -12.80 -5.92
C TYR A 48 5.24 -12.37 -7.21
N GLY A 49 5.69 -11.29 -7.84
CA GLY A 49 5.07 -10.71 -9.03
C GLY A 49 4.02 -9.64 -8.70
N VAL A 50 3.93 -8.65 -9.60
CA VAL A 50 2.99 -7.52 -9.50
C VAL A 50 1.52 -7.99 -9.52
N GLU A 51 1.22 -9.03 -10.29
CA GLU A 51 -0.13 -9.60 -10.40
C GLU A 51 -0.58 -10.25 -9.08
N THR A 52 0.33 -10.99 -8.42
CA THR A 52 0.09 -11.58 -7.10
C THR A 52 -0.09 -10.50 -6.05
N TRP A 53 0.73 -9.44 -6.08
CA TRP A 53 0.55 -8.28 -5.21
C TRP A 53 -0.82 -7.63 -5.39
N ALA A 54 -1.25 -7.40 -6.64
CA ALA A 54 -2.55 -6.80 -6.92
C ALA A 54 -3.71 -7.65 -6.35
N ASP A 55 -3.63 -8.98 -6.48
CA ASP A 55 -4.63 -9.90 -5.93
C ASP A 55 -4.63 -9.88 -4.39
N VAL A 56 -3.46 -10.02 -3.76
CA VAL A 56 -3.31 -9.96 -2.30
C VAL A 56 -3.80 -8.60 -1.76
N PHE A 57 -3.42 -7.51 -2.42
CA PHE A 57 -3.76 -6.17 -1.98
C PHE A 57 -5.28 -5.97 -2.04
N ASN A 58 -5.93 -6.31 -3.15
CA ASN A 58 -7.37 -6.10 -3.31
C ASN A 58 -8.21 -7.02 -2.43
N PHE A 59 -7.81 -8.27 -2.23
CA PHE A 59 -8.66 -9.26 -1.59
C PHE A 59 -8.28 -9.61 -0.15
N ARG A 60 -7.06 -9.30 0.31
CA ARG A 60 -6.61 -9.59 1.68
C ARG A 60 -6.32 -8.30 2.45
N VAL A 61 -5.50 -7.42 1.89
CA VAL A 61 -5.07 -6.20 2.58
C VAL A 61 -6.22 -5.21 2.65
N MET A 62 -6.80 -4.83 1.50
CA MET A 62 -7.85 -3.82 1.44
C MET A 62 -9.06 -4.13 2.32
N PRO A 63 -9.65 -5.34 2.36
CA PRO A 63 -10.77 -5.62 3.25
C PRO A 63 -10.39 -5.60 4.74
N ALA A 64 -9.18 -6.04 5.09
CA ALA A 64 -8.68 -6.08 6.47
C ALA A 64 -8.31 -4.70 7.04
N LEU A 65 -8.18 -3.68 6.20
CA LEU A 65 -7.90 -2.32 6.63
C LEU A 65 -9.15 -1.63 7.22
N GLU A 66 -8.93 -0.89 8.30
CA GLU A 66 -9.92 0.01 8.87
C GLU A 66 -10.34 1.11 7.87
N PRO A 67 -11.57 1.63 7.95
CA PRO A 67 -12.08 2.65 7.03
C PRO A 67 -11.21 3.92 6.97
N GLU A 68 -10.59 4.29 8.08
CA GLU A 68 -9.67 5.45 8.14
C GLU A 68 -8.36 5.18 7.37
N ALA A 69 -7.80 3.96 7.49
CA ALA A 69 -6.62 3.54 6.75
C ALA A 69 -6.88 3.48 5.24
N LYS A 70 -8.07 3.00 4.83
CA LYS A 70 -8.51 3.00 3.43
C LYS A 70 -8.54 4.42 2.86
N ARG A 71 -9.13 5.37 3.59
CA ARG A 71 -9.17 6.79 3.19
C ARG A 71 -7.77 7.36 3.06
N TRP A 72 -6.90 7.14 4.04
CA TRP A 72 -5.51 7.61 3.99
C TRP A 72 -4.78 7.06 2.76
N LEU A 73 -4.92 5.76 2.47
CA LEU A 73 -4.25 5.12 1.35
C LEU A 73 -4.78 5.64 -0.01
N LEU A 74 -6.08 5.88 -0.12
CA LEU A 74 -6.68 6.55 -1.28
C LEU A 74 -6.14 7.98 -1.43
N ILE A 75 -6.03 8.73 -0.34
CA ILE A 75 -5.48 10.09 -0.35
C ILE A 75 -4.01 10.08 -0.77
N GLN A 76 -3.19 9.14 -0.31
CA GLN A 76 -1.78 9.04 -0.71
C GLN A 76 -1.61 8.63 -2.18
N LYS A 77 -2.38 7.64 -2.65
CA LYS A 77 -2.38 7.25 -4.07
C LYS A 77 -2.88 8.39 -4.97
N SER A 78 -3.90 9.13 -4.54
CA SER A 78 -4.44 10.29 -5.26
C SER A 78 -3.52 11.53 -5.19
N SER A 79 -2.87 11.77 -4.05
CA SER A 79 -1.92 12.89 -3.85
C SER A 79 -0.60 12.69 -4.60
N SER A 80 -0.24 11.44 -4.93
CA SER A 80 0.85 11.15 -5.88
C SER A 80 0.43 11.37 -7.35
N GLY A 81 -0.87 11.63 -7.62
CA GLY A 81 -1.44 11.72 -8.96
C GLY A 81 -1.37 13.06 -9.67
N ILE A 82 -1.06 14.19 -9.01
CA ILE A 82 -0.82 15.48 -9.69
C ILE A 82 0.29 16.26 -8.98
N LYS A 83 1.55 15.90 -9.28
CA LYS A 83 2.69 16.82 -9.15
C LYS A 83 3.21 17.14 -10.54
N SER A 84 2.42 17.88 -11.32
CA SER A 84 2.85 18.81 -12.37
C SER A 84 1.69 19.06 -13.33
N VAL A 85 0.79 19.97 -12.96
CA VAL A 85 0.26 20.86 -13.99
C VAL A 85 1.40 21.85 -14.23
N LYS A 86 2.24 21.61 -15.25
CA LYS A 86 2.98 22.71 -15.86
C LYS A 86 1.90 23.62 -16.43
N ILE A 87 1.69 24.78 -15.81
CA ILE A 87 1.07 25.90 -16.49
C ILE A 87 2.05 26.22 -17.63
N LEU A 88 1.71 25.81 -18.84
CA LEU A 88 2.35 26.33 -20.04
C LEU A 88 1.76 27.74 -20.22
N GLU A 89 2.65 28.72 -20.19
CA GLU A 89 2.38 30.12 -20.53
C GLU A 89 1.64 30.28 -21.85
#